data_AF-A0A7K4LI69-F1
#
_entry.id   AF-A0A7K4LI69-F1
#
_cell.length_a   1.000
_cell.length_b   1.000
_cell.length_c   1.000
_cell.angle_alpha   90.00
_cell.angle_beta   90.00
_cell.angle_gamma   90.00
#
_symmetry.space_group_name_H-M   'P 1'
#
loop_
_entity.id
_entity.type
_entity.pdbx_description
1 polymer ?
#
loop_
_entity_poly.entity_id
_entity_poly.type
_entity_poly.pdbx_seq_one_letter_code
_entity_poly.pdbx_strand_id
1 'polypeptide(L)'
;QYKQVEQYMSFHKLPADMRQRIHDYYEHRYQGKMFDEESILGELSEPLREEIINFNCRKLVASMPLFANADPNFVTSMLTKLRFEVFQPGDYIIREGTIGKKMYFIQHGVVSVLTKGNKETKLADGSYFGEICLLTRGRRTASVRADTYCRLYSL
;
A
#
# COMPACT_ATOMS: atom_id res chain seq x y z
N GLN A 1 10.93 2.54 -19.42
CA GLN A 1 10.68 3.04 -18.05
C GLN A 1 11.81 2.65 -17.10
N TYR A 2 12.14 1.37 -16.87
CA TYR A 2 13.24 1.01 -15.95
C TYR A 2 14.62 1.60 -16.29
N LYS A 3 15.03 1.65 -17.57
CA LYS A 3 16.29 2.30 -17.99
C LYS A 3 16.40 3.77 -17.55
N GLN A 4 15.28 4.50 -17.47
CA GLN A 4 15.30 5.89 -16.99
C GLN A 4 15.57 5.94 -15.48
N VAL A 5 15.10 4.95 -14.71
CA VAL A 5 15.42 4.80 -13.29
C VAL A 5 16.93 4.54 -13.13
N GLU A 6 17.52 3.67 -13.94
CA GLU A 6 18.98 3.43 -13.90
C GLU A 6 19.79 4.68 -14.21
N GLN A 7 19.39 5.45 -15.21
CA GLN A 7 20.01 6.73 -15.54
C GLN A 7 19.91 7.74 -14.39
N TYR A 8 18.74 7.83 -13.74
CA TYR A 8 18.53 8.67 -12.56
C TYR A 8 19.46 8.28 -11.40
N MET A 9 19.54 6.98 -11.09
CA MET A 9 20.42 6.47 -10.03
C MET A 9 21.90 6.72 -10.32
N SER A 10 22.28 6.61 -11.59
CA SER A 10 23.64 6.89 -12.06
C SER A 10 24.00 8.37 -11.93
N PHE A 11 23.13 9.24 -12.43
CA PHE A 11 23.29 10.70 -12.40
C PHE A 11 23.46 11.23 -10.96
N HIS A 12 22.63 10.75 -10.03
CA HIS A 12 22.72 11.12 -8.62
C HIS A 12 23.79 10.36 -7.82
N LYS A 13 24.56 9.48 -8.46
CA LYS A 13 25.63 8.68 -7.84
C LYS A 13 25.16 7.94 -6.59
N LEU A 14 23.96 7.36 -6.65
CA LEU A 14 23.40 6.63 -5.51
C LEU A 14 24.31 5.45 -5.11
N PRO A 15 24.47 5.15 -3.81
CA PRO A 15 25.21 4.00 -3.33
C PRO A 15 24.72 2.66 -3.90
N ALA A 16 25.61 1.67 -4.02
CA ALA A 16 25.30 0.39 -4.65
C ALA A 16 24.18 -0.39 -3.93
N ASP A 17 24.17 -0.36 -2.59
CA ASP A 17 23.12 -0.93 -1.75
C ASP A 17 21.76 -0.27 -1.99
N MET A 18 21.74 1.06 -2.13
CA MET A 18 20.52 1.80 -2.46
C MET A 18 20.00 1.46 -3.86
N ARG A 19 20.90 1.32 -4.85
CA ARG A 19 20.54 0.90 -6.21
C ARG A 19 19.93 -0.49 -6.24
N GLN A 20 20.54 -1.44 -5.52
CA GLN A 20 20.02 -2.80 -5.41
C GLN A 20 18.62 -2.78 -4.77
N ARG A 21 18.46 -2.05 -3.68
CA ARG A 21 17.16 -1.92 -3.01
C ARG A 21 16.08 -1.32 -3.93
N ILE A 22 16.42 -0.33 -4.76
CA ILE A 22 15.51 0.23 -5.78
C ILE A 22 15.18 -0.82 -6.85
N HIS A 23 16.18 -1.58 -7.33
CA HIS A 23 15.94 -2.67 -8.28
C HIS A 23 14.94 -3.69 -7.74
N ASP A 24 15.19 -4.19 -6.52
CA ASP A 24 14.34 -5.18 -5.86
C ASP A 24 12.91 -4.63 -5.67
N TYR A 25 12.76 -3.35 -5.34
CA TYR A 25 11.46 -2.69 -5.24
C TYR A 25 10.71 -2.74 -6.58
N TYR A 26 11.34 -2.35 -7.68
CA TYR A 26 10.71 -2.34 -9.00
C TYR A 26 10.36 -3.75 -9.47
N GLU A 27 11.20 -4.75 -9.18
CA GLU A 27 10.91 -6.15 -9.47
C GLU A 27 9.66 -6.62 -8.72
N HIS A 28 9.55 -6.35 -7.42
CA HIS A 28 8.40 -6.76 -6.60
C HIS A 28 7.12 -5.99 -6.93
N ARG A 29 7.24 -4.70 -7.30
CA ARG A 29 6.12 -3.81 -7.62
C ARG A 29 5.51 -4.07 -8.99
N TYR A 30 6.33 -4.44 -9.98
CA TYR A 30 5.92 -4.55 -11.37
C TYR A 30 6.05 -5.98 -11.94
N GLN A 31 6.74 -6.89 -11.26
CA GLN A 31 6.92 -8.30 -11.70
C GLN A 31 7.38 -8.41 -13.16
N GLY A 32 8.33 -7.55 -13.55
CA GLY A 32 8.83 -7.46 -14.92
C GLY A 32 7.90 -6.76 -15.93
N LYS A 33 6.71 -6.32 -15.53
CA LYS A 33 5.74 -5.63 -16.38
C LYS A 33 5.50 -4.20 -15.87
N MET A 34 6.06 -3.23 -16.57
CA MET A 34 5.83 -1.82 -16.25
C MET A 34 4.74 -1.23 -17.13
N PHE A 35 3.69 -0.73 -16.50
CA PHE A 35 2.61 -0.01 -17.14
C PHE A 35 2.12 1.10 -16.22
N ASP A 36 1.62 2.17 -16.83
CA ASP A 36 0.97 3.26 -16.12
C ASP A 36 -0.50 2.92 -15.92
N GLU A 37 -0.81 2.31 -14.76
CA GLU A 37 -2.16 1.88 -14.43
C GLU A 37 -3.14 3.08 -14.37
N GLU A 38 -2.69 4.25 -13.93
CA GLU A 38 -3.53 5.45 -13.86
C GLU A 38 -3.88 5.94 -15.27
N SER A 39 -2.92 5.98 -16.19
CA SER A 39 -3.16 6.31 -17.60
C SER A 39 -4.08 5.29 -18.28
N ILE A 40 -3.80 3.99 -18.11
CA ILE A 40 -4.59 2.92 -18.74
C ILE A 40 -6.03 2.97 -18.26
N LEU A 41 -6.26 3.03 -16.95
CA LEU A 41 -7.62 3.12 -16.40
C LEU A 41 -8.30 4.45 -16.79
N GLY A 42 -7.52 5.52 -16.94
CA GLY A 42 -7.94 6.84 -17.39
C GLY A 42 -8.58 6.85 -18.78
N GLU A 43 -8.09 6.01 -19.69
CA GLU A 43 -8.60 5.88 -21.07
C GLU A 43 -9.91 5.07 -21.17
N LEU A 44 -10.21 4.26 -20.15
CA LEU A 44 -11.41 3.42 -20.13
C LEU A 44 -12.64 4.21 -19.66
N SER A 45 -13.81 3.76 -20.12
CA SER A 45 -15.09 4.26 -19.62
C SER A 45 -15.27 3.95 -18.13
N GLU A 46 -16.04 4.78 -17.44
CA GLU A 46 -16.30 4.64 -16.00
C GLU A 46 -16.83 3.24 -15.61
N PRO A 47 -17.82 2.65 -16.30
CA PRO A 47 -18.29 1.30 -15.95
C PRO A 47 -17.19 0.23 -16.07
N LEU A 48 -16.38 0.28 -17.14
CA LEU A 48 -15.32 -0.70 -17.36
C LEU A 48 -14.20 -0.55 -16.32
N ARG A 49 -13.88 0.67 -15.92
CA ARG A 49 -12.93 0.95 -14.84
C ARG A 49 -13.42 0.36 -13.52
N GLU A 50 -14.70 0.57 -13.18
CA GLU A 50 -15.30 0.01 -11.97
C GLU A 50 -15.28 -1.53 -11.97
N GLU A 51 -15.61 -2.16 -13.10
CA GLU A 51 -15.54 -3.62 -13.26
C GLU A 51 -14.14 -4.16 -13.01
N ILE A 52 -13.10 -3.53 -13.59
CA ILE A 52 -11.70 -3.92 -13.41
C ILE A 52 -11.28 -3.77 -11.95
N ILE A 53 -11.60 -2.63 -11.32
CA ILE A 53 -11.24 -2.36 -9.93
C ILE A 53 -11.91 -3.35 -8.97
N ASN A 54 -13.20 -3.60 -9.15
CA ASN A 54 -13.95 -4.60 -8.38
C ASN A 54 -13.36 -6.00 -8.56
N PHE A 55 -13.03 -6.39 -9.80
CA PHE A 55 -12.40 -7.67 -10.07
C PHE A 55 -11.04 -7.80 -9.36
N ASN A 56 -10.17 -6.78 -9.46
CA ASN A 56 -8.83 -6.79 -8.86
C ASN A 56 -8.87 -6.82 -7.33
N CYS A 57 -9.82 -6.08 -6.73
CA CYS A 57 -9.93 -5.94 -5.29
C CYS A 57 -10.83 -6.99 -4.62
N ARG A 58 -11.50 -7.89 -5.36
CA ARG A 58 -12.46 -8.86 -4.81
C ARG A 58 -11.96 -9.66 -3.61
N LYS A 59 -10.68 -10.06 -3.62
CA LYS A 59 -10.06 -10.82 -2.52
C LYS A 59 -9.86 -9.95 -1.28
N LEU A 60 -9.50 -8.68 -1.49
CA LEU A 60 -9.34 -7.71 -0.42
C LEU A 60 -10.70 -7.40 0.22
N VAL A 61 -11.73 -7.15 -0.60
CA VAL A 61 -13.11 -6.92 -0.12
C VAL A 61 -13.61 -8.12 0.70
N ALA A 62 -13.44 -9.34 0.17
CA ALA A 62 -13.93 -10.55 0.83
C ALA A 62 -13.18 -10.89 2.14
N SER A 63 -11.92 -10.49 2.27
CA SER A 63 -11.11 -10.77 3.46
C SER A 63 -11.26 -9.75 4.58
N MET A 64 -11.89 -8.60 4.30
CA MET A 64 -11.95 -7.48 5.23
C MET A 64 -13.33 -7.34 5.87
N PRO A 65 -13.46 -7.58 7.19
CA PRO A 65 -14.74 -7.42 7.90
C PRO A 65 -15.37 -6.03 7.74
N LEU A 66 -14.55 -5.00 7.53
CA LEU A 66 -15.00 -3.62 7.28
C LEU A 66 -15.96 -3.52 6.08
N PHE A 67 -15.78 -4.35 5.05
CA PHE A 67 -16.58 -4.32 3.83
C PHE A 67 -17.70 -5.36 3.79
N ALA A 68 -17.68 -6.35 4.68
CA ALA A 68 -18.57 -7.51 4.61
C ALA A 68 -20.07 -7.13 4.64
N ASN A 69 -20.44 -6.07 5.36
CA ASN A 69 -21.82 -5.59 5.50
C ASN A 69 -22.04 -4.18 4.93
N ALA A 70 -21.09 -3.69 4.12
CA ALA A 70 -21.17 -2.36 3.54
C ALA A 70 -22.02 -2.34 2.27
N ASP A 71 -22.64 -1.19 1.98
CA ASP A 71 -23.38 -0.99 0.74
C ASP A 71 -22.45 -1.19 -0.48
N PRO A 72 -22.86 -1.96 -1.51
CA PRO A 72 -22.01 -2.22 -2.68
C PRO A 72 -21.54 -0.96 -3.41
N ASN A 73 -22.37 0.09 -3.49
CA ASN A 73 -21.97 1.35 -4.12
C ASN A 73 -20.93 2.09 -3.26
N PHE A 74 -21.04 2.00 -1.93
CA PHE A 74 -20.02 2.52 -1.03
C PHE A 74 -18.70 1.76 -1.18
N VAL A 75 -18.74 0.42 -1.29
CA VAL A 75 -17.55 -0.39 -1.54
C VAL A 75 -16.89 0.02 -2.85
N THR A 76 -17.62 0.05 -3.97
CA THR A 76 -17.09 0.49 -5.27
C THR A 76 -16.48 1.90 -5.17
N SER A 77 -17.18 2.84 -4.53
CA SER A 77 -16.70 4.22 -4.32
C SER A 77 -15.43 4.31 -3.47
N MET A 78 -15.19 3.36 -2.56
CA MET A 78 -13.95 3.30 -1.79
C MET A 78 -12.83 2.65 -2.61
N LEU A 79 -13.13 1.55 -3.30
CA LEU A 79 -12.15 0.82 -4.11
C LEU A 79 -11.55 1.69 -5.22
N THR A 80 -12.34 2.59 -5.81
CA THR A 80 -11.85 3.54 -6.83
C THR A 80 -10.85 4.56 -6.29
N LYS A 81 -10.77 4.74 -4.96
CA LYS A 81 -9.83 5.66 -4.30
C LYS A 81 -8.59 4.96 -3.76
N LEU A 82 -8.60 3.62 -3.71
CA LEU A 82 -7.47 2.86 -3.21
C LEU A 82 -6.27 3.00 -4.14
N ARG A 83 -5.08 3.17 -3.55
CA ARG A 83 -3.82 3.20 -4.29
C ARG A 83 -2.94 2.03 -3.87
N PHE A 84 -2.50 1.26 -4.85
CA PHE A 84 -1.60 0.13 -4.62
C PHE A 84 -0.17 0.60 -4.34
N GLU A 85 0.33 0.25 -3.16
CA GLU A 85 1.67 0.59 -2.67
C GLU A 85 2.43 -0.69 -2.27
N VAL A 86 3.75 -0.71 -2.48
CA VAL A 86 4.62 -1.82 -2.07
C VAL A 86 5.65 -1.29 -1.07
N PHE A 87 5.90 -2.06 -0.02
CA PHE A 87 6.92 -1.75 0.99
C PHE A 87 7.88 -2.92 1.13
N GLN A 88 9.15 -2.62 1.38
CA GLN A 88 10.22 -3.60 1.54
C GLN A 88 10.41 -3.95 3.03
N PRO A 89 10.97 -5.13 3.35
CA PRO A 89 11.32 -5.48 4.72
C PRO A 89 12.14 -4.38 5.40
N GLY A 90 11.75 -3.99 6.62
CA GLY A 90 12.38 -2.93 7.40
C GLY A 90 11.79 -1.53 7.18
N ASP A 91 10.94 -1.32 6.16
CA ASP A 91 10.33 -0.02 5.91
C ASP A 91 9.37 0.39 7.02
N TYR A 92 9.51 1.61 7.52
CA TYR A 92 8.52 2.23 8.40
C TYR A 92 7.41 2.85 7.54
N ILE A 93 6.28 2.16 7.47
CA ILE A 93 5.08 2.60 6.77
C ILE A 93 4.40 3.73 7.55
N ILE A 94 4.36 3.60 8.88
CA ILE A 94 3.86 4.63 9.79
C ILE A 94 4.91 4.90 10.88
N ARG A 95 5.06 6.17 11.23
CA ARG A 95 5.87 6.60 12.38
C ARG A 95 4.98 7.22 13.46
N GLU A 96 5.13 6.76 14.69
CA GLU A 96 4.42 7.31 15.85
C GLU A 96 4.60 8.83 15.96
N GLY A 97 3.58 9.55 16.42
CA GLY A 97 3.62 10.98 16.66
C GLY A 97 3.49 11.85 15.41
N THR A 98 3.57 11.25 14.21
CA THR A 98 3.34 11.96 12.94
C THR A 98 1.84 12.22 12.68
N ILE A 99 1.54 13.16 11.80
CA ILE A 99 0.17 13.38 11.33
C ILE A 99 -0.12 12.35 10.23
N GLY A 100 -1.15 11.52 10.44
CA GLY A 100 -1.59 10.54 9.46
C GLY A 100 -2.71 11.08 8.58
N LYS A 101 -2.56 10.95 7.26
CA LYS A 101 -3.59 11.32 6.27
C LYS A 101 -4.14 10.14 5.47
N LYS A 102 -3.63 8.93 5.75
CA LYS A 102 -3.99 7.69 5.06
C LYS A 102 -4.15 6.55 6.04
N MET A 103 -4.94 5.55 5.66
CA MET A 103 -4.91 4.22 6.28
C MET A 103 -4.49 3.18 5.25
N TYR A 104 -4.16 1.98 5.71
CA TYR A 104 -3.62 0.92 4.86
C TYR A 104 -4.36 -0.39 5.07
N PHE A 105 -4.59 -1.08 3.96
CA PHE A 105 -5.19 -2.40 3.86
C PHE A 105 -4.12 -3.39 3.39
N ILE A 106 -3.92 -4.50 4.11
CA ILE A 106 -2.90 -5.48 3.78
C ILE A 106 -3.47 -6.49 2.78
N GLN A 107 -3.07 -6.38 1.51
CA GLN A 107 -3.40 -7.41 0.51
C GLN A 107 -2.48 -8.63 0.70
N HIS A 108 -1.19 -8.39 0.93
CA HIS A 108 -0.21 -9.45 1.16
C HIS A 108 0.98 -8.97 2.00
N GLY A 109 1.47 -9.81 2.89
CA GLY A 109 2.68 -9.60 3.69
C GLY A 109 2.40 -9.40 5.17
N VAL A 110 3.47 -9.23 5.95
CA VAL A 110 3.39 -9.09 7.41
C VAL A 110 4.01 -7.76 7.84
N VAL A 111 3.29 -7.06 8.71
CA VAL A 111 3.78 -5.83 9.36
C VAL A 111 3.74 -5.98 10.88
N SER A 112 4.63 -5.26 11.55
CA SER A 112 4.69 -5.17 13.00
C SER A 112 4.31 -3.77 13.47
N VAL A 113 3.30 -3.72 14.35
CA VAL A 113 2.84 -2.52 15.04
C VAL A 113 3.65 -2.37 16.33
N LEU A 114 4.40 -1.27 16.43
CA LEU A 114 5.35 -0.99 17.49
C LEU A 114 4.83 0.15 18.37
N THR A 115 4.63 -0.13 19.65
CA THR A 115 4.17 0.82 20.66
C THR A 115 5.24 1.05 21.73
N LYS A 116 5.20 2.20 22.42
CA LYS A 116 6.15 2.57 23.50
C LYS A 116 6.29 1.55 24.64
N GLY A 117 5.36 0.62 24.78
CA GLY A 117 5.38 -0.42 25.83
C GLY A 117 6.05 -1.73 25.41
N ASN A 118 6.84 -1.77 24.33
CA ASN A 118 7.46 -2.98 23.76
C ASN A 118 6.45 -4.09 23.39
N LYS A 119 5.16 -3.77 23.26
CA LYS A 119 4.18 -4.68 22.67
C LYS A 119 4.26 -4.54 21.16
N GLU A 120 4.80 -5.58 20.54
CA GLU A 120 4.80 -5.79 19.10
C GLU A 120 3.59 -6.66 18.74
N THR A 121 2.69 -6.12 17.93
CA THR A 121 1.54 -6.87 17.39
C THR A 121 1.74 -7.03 15.90
N LYS A 122 1.67 -8.28 15.42
CA LYS A 122 1.79 -8.57 13.98
C LYS A 122 0.43 -8.53 13.32
N LEU A 123 0.37 -7.91 12.14
CA LEU A 123 -0.77 -7.90 11.24
C LEU A 123 -0.36 -8.52 9.91
N ALA A 124 -1.28 -9.25 9.28
CA ALA A 124 -1.04 -9.97 8.03
C ALA A 124 -2.19 -9.73 7.04
N ASP A 125 -2.17 -10.43 5.91
CA ASP A 125 -3.19 -10.44 4.84
C ASP A 125 -4.62 -10.34 5.40
N GLY A 126 -5.43 -9.41 4.86
CA GLY A 126 -6.81 -9.15 5.29
C GLY A 126 -6.94 -8.19 6.47
N SER A 127 -5.84 -7.84 7.14
CA SER A 127 -5.84 -6.82 8.20
C SER A 127 -5.72 -5.41 7.63
N TYR A 128 -6.01 -4.40 8.45
CA TYR A 128 -5.80 -2.98 8.14
C TYR A 128 -5.20 -2.24 9.34
N PHE A 129 -4.61 -1.08 9.08
CA PHE A 129 -4.02 -0.25 10.13
C PHE A 129 -3.97 1.24 9.76
N GLY A 130 -3.81 2.10 10.77
CA GLY A 130 -3.67 3.54 10.61
C GLY A 130 -4.99 4.32 10.61
N GLU A 131 -6.10 3.66 10.89
CA GLU A 131 -7.45 4.22 11.00
C GLU A 131 -7.62 5.16 12.21
N ILE A 132 -6.94 4.88 13.32
CA ILE A 132 -7.15 5.60 14.60
C ILE A 132 -6.96 7.10 14.44
N CYS A 133 -5.90 7.56 13.76
CA CYS A 133 -5.64 8.98 13.60
C CYS A 133 -6.66 9.68 12.68
N LEU A 134 -7.26 8.95 11.74
CA LEU A 134 -8.28 9.48 10.84
C LEU A 134 -9.60 9.70 11.60
N LEU A 135 -9.97 8.75 12.47
CA LEU A 135 -11.18 8.81 13.28
C LEU A 135 -11.09 9.86 14.39
N THR A 136 -9.94 9.94 15.06
CA THR A 136 -9.72 10.84 16.20
C THR A 136 -9.22 12.22 15.80
N ARG A 137 -8.87 12.44 14.52
CA ARG A 137 -8.15 13.62 14.01
C ARG A 137 -6.85 13.91 14.79
N GLY A 138 -6.24 12.86 15.35
CA GLY A 138 -5.04 12.93 16.18
C GLY A 138 -3.74 12.58 15.44
N ARG A 139 -2.67 12.39 16.21
CA ARG A 139 -1.38 11.87 15.72
C ARG A 139 -1.37 10.34 15.69
N ARG A 140 -0.44 9.75 14.94
CA ARG A 140 -0.22 8.29 14.92
C ARG A 140 0.14 7.80 16.33
N THR A 141 -0.60 6.81 16.82
CA THR A 141 -0.47 6.25 18.17
C THR A 141 0.63 5.19 18.27
N ALA A 142 1.06 4.63 17.14
CA ALA A 142 2.08 3.60 17.04
C ALA A 142 2.88 3.77 15.74
N SER A 143 4.06 3.16 15.68
CA SER A 143 4.79 2.97 14.42
C SER A 143 4.37 1.64 13.79
N VAL A 144 4.43 1.53 12.47
CA VAL A 144 4.19 0.28 11.75
C VAL A 144 5.34 0.04 10.80
N ARG A 145 5.98 -1.12 10.92
CA ARG A 145 7.13 -1.54 10.11
C ARG A 145 6.79 -2.78 9.30
N ALA A 146 7.20 -2.82 8.03
CA ALA A 146 7.12 -4.01 7.21
C ALA A 146 8.14 -5.06 7.68
N ASP A 147 7.68 -6.29 7.95
CA ASP A 147 8.56 -7.42 8.27
C ASP A 147 8.91 -8.23 7.02
N THR A 148 8.01 -8.25 6.03
CA THR A 148 8.23 -8.85 4.70
C THR A 148 8.05 -7.81 3.60
N TYR A 149 8.17 -8.21 2.34
CA TYR A 149 7.59 -7.41 1.27
C TYR A 149 6.07 -7.33 1.49
N CYS A 150 5.54 -6.12 1.53
CA CYS A 150 4.13 -5.87 1.78
C CYS A 150 3.50 -5.25 0.53
N ARG A 151 2.36 -5.79 0.11
CA ARG A 151 1.48 -5.24 -0.91
C ARG A 151 0.26 -4.67 -0.22
N LEU A 152 0.15 -3.35 -0.23
CA LEU A 152 -0.84 -2.61 0.52
C LEU A 152 -1.72 -1.80 -0.41
N TYR A 153 -2.95 -1.54 0.01
CA TYR A 153 -3.76 -0.46 -0.55
C TYR A 153 -3.87 0.67 0.45
N SER A 154 -3.49 1.87 0.04
CA SER A 154 -3.68 3.08 0.84
C SER A 154 -5.00 3.75 0.48
N LEU A 155 -5.72 4.24 1.50
CA LEU A 155 -6.89 5.11 1.37
C LEU A 155 -6.61 6.48 1.99
#